data_AF-A0A940P8U8-F1
#
_entry.id   AF-A0A940P8U8-F1
#
_cell.length_a   1.000
_cell.length_b   1.000
_cell.length_c   1.000
_cell.angle_alpha   90.00
_cell.angle_beta   90.00
_cell.angle_gamma   90.00
#
_symmetry.space_group_name_H-M   'P 1'
#
loop_
_entity.id
_entity.type
_entity.pdbx_description
1 polymer ?
#
loop_
_entity_poly.entity_id
_entity_poly.type
_entity_poly.pdbx_seq_one_letter_code
_entity_poly.pdbx_strand_id
1 'polypeptide(L)'
;MWKFLVKNQSIEIVEREILADHQIQYVQFKFTFDGDWKRFHKVVQFAQCDEVYTAVLGVSGTSCYLPAELHAGAAKMSVFGYDTESDTTVRATTVPVTLNIRESGFEGNDPPIPPTPDLYTQLLKKIENAEHGLDGKSAYEIAVAHGYVGTEGEWLASLHGKDGVTPDMSEYPKTTEVQTIVETVIQPVVQEAHSHANLAVLDSITEQYMQDEAAFRASMANALHGLTTGLSEVSAQTHSHSNKAVLDTITEQYLQDETAFRASTANALHGLTTGLSEVSAQTHSHPNKAVLDNITQEMLDDIASISTVVGQAHWHHNLPTLNGITDSDVTRWNDAYTAAMNLNE
;
A
#
# COMPACT_ATOMS: atom_id res chain seq x y z
N MET A 1 16.54 6.69 16.84
CA MET A 1 16.79 6.58 15.39
C MET A 1 15.69 7.33 14.65
N TRP A 2 16.00 8.22 13.70
CA TRP A 2 14.99 8.97 12.95
C TRP A 2 14.49 8.20 11.74
N LYS A 3 13.17 8.25 11.50
CA LYS A 3 12.53 7.63 10.33
C LYS A 3 11.73 8.67 9.56
N PHE A 4 11.89 8.66 8.24
CA PHE A 4 11.22 9.56 7.31
C PHE A 4 10.48 8.77 6.25
N LEU A 5 9.30 9.25 5.87
CA LEU A 5 8.54 8.74 4.74
C LEU A 5 8.57 9.79 3.64
N VAL A 6 9.06 9.41 2.46
CA VAL A 6 9.09 10.27 1.28
C VAL A 6 8.04 9.77 0.30
N LYS A 7 7.02 10.61 0.07
CA LYS A 7 5.91 10.36 -0.85
C LYS A 7 5.73 11.55 -1.78
N ASN A 8 5.72 11.31 -3.09
CA ASN A 8 5.63 12.35 -4.12
C ASN A 8 6.74 13.41 -3.99
N GLN A 9 6.43 14.60 -3.48
CA GLN A 9 7.39 15.66 -3.19
C GLN A 9 7.31 16.12 -1.72
N SER A 10 6.70 15.29 -0.88
CA SER A 10 6.57 15.49 0.56
C SER A 10 7.50 14.55 1.31
N ILE A 11 8.05 15.05 2.42
CA ILE A 11 8.82 14.27 3.38
C ILE A 11 8.16 14.43 4.75
N GLU A 12 7.79 13.32 5.34
CA GLU A 12 7.08 13.26 6.63
C GLU A 12 7.98 12.58 7.66
N ILE A 13 8.05 13.16 8.87
CA ILE A 13 8.75 12.55 9.99
C ILE A 13 7.83 11.49 10.61
N VAL A 14 8.29 10.24 10.63
CA VAL A 14 7.56 9.10 11.20
C VAL A 14 7.98 8.87 12.65
N GLU A 15 9.28 8.97 12.95
CA GLU A 15 9.81 8.86 14.31
C GLU A 15 10.83 9.96 14.56
N ARG A 16 10.72 10.61 15.73
CA ARG A 16 11.58 11.71 16.16
C ARG A 16 12.36 11.31 17.41
N GLU A 17 13.65 11.57 17.40
CA GLU A 17 14.53 11.47 18.56
C GLU A 17 15.08 12.86 18.90
N ILE A 18 15.42 13.09 20.17
CA ILE A 18 16.05 14.35 20.59
C ILE A 18 17.50 14.34 20.08
N LEU A 19 17.88 15.35 19.28
CA LEU A 19 19.23 15.52 18.78
C LEU A 19 20.05 16.37 19.77
N ALA A 20 21.08 15.77 20.34
CA ALA A 20 22.10 16.47 21.11
C ALA A 20 23.35 16.69 20.24
N ASP A 21 23.84 17.93 20.18
CA ASP A 21 24.95 18.39 19.34
C ASP A 21 26.21 17.51 19.41
N HIS A 22 26.56 17.01 20.60
CA HIS A 22 27.76 16.20 20.79
C HIS A 22 27.61 14.71 20.39
N GLN A 23 26.42 14.28 19.94
CA GLN A 23 26.16 12.90 19.49
C GLN A 23 25.69 12.80 18.04
N ILE A 24 25.66 13.92 17.29
CA ILE A 24 25.08 14.00 15.95
C ILE A 24 25.71 13.02 14.94
N GLN A 25 27.02 12.77 15.03
CA GLN A 25 27.74 11.89 14.09
C GLN A 25 27.29 10.43 14.12
N TYR A 26 26.59 10.01 15.19
CA TYR A 26 26.07 8.64 15.33
C TYR A 26 24.58 8.55 15.00
N VAL A 27 23.92 9.67 14.69
CA VAL A 27 22.50 9.67 14.41
C VAL A 27 22.25 9.20 12.98
N GLN A 28 21.65 8.01 12.87
CA GLN A 28 21.24 7.45 11.60
C GLN A 28 19.83 7.91 11.22
N PHE A 29 19.70 8.38 9.99
CA PHE A 29 18.44 8.73 9.34
C PHE A 29 18.04 7.59 8.42
N LYS A 30 16.80 7.11 8.55
CA LYS A 30 16.23 6.09 7.66
C LYS A 30 15.07 6.66 6.86
N PHE A 31 15.03 6.34 5.58
CA PHE A 31 14.06 6.84 4.62
C PHE A 31 13.29 5.67 4.01
N THR A 32 11.97 5.78 3.99
CA THR A 32 11.09 4.93 3.20
C THR A 32 10.61 5.72 2.01
N PHE A 33 10.94 5.25 0.81
CA PHE A 33 10.56 5.89 -0.45
C PHE A 33 9.36 5.16 -1.07
N ASP A 34 8.45 5.92 -1.67
CA ASP A 34 7.36 5.35 -2.48
C ASP A 34 7.87 4.71 -3.80
N GLY A 35 6.94 4.20 -4.59
CA GLY A 35 7.26 3.55 -5.88
C GLY A 35 7.91 4.49 -6.90
N ASP A 36 7.49 5.75 -6.94
CA ASP A 36 7.93 6.72 -7.95
C ASP A 36 9.38 7.15 -7.73
N TRP A 37 9.83 7.13 -6.47
CA TRP A 37 11.21 7.41 -6.11
C TRP A 37 12.19 6.27 -6.41
N LYS A 38 11.72 5.06 -6.73
CA LYS A 38 12.61 3.91 -6.95
C LYS A 38 13.60 4.11 -8.10
N ARG A 39 13.18 4.79 -9.17
CA ARG A 39 14.01 5.04 -10.37
C ARG A 39 15.08 6.12 -10.17
N PHE A 40 14.94 6.98 -9.16
CA PHE A 40 15.85 8.10 -8.97
C PHE A 40 17.10 7.70 -8.19
N HIS A 41 18.24 8.27 -8.59
CA HIS A 41 19.43 8.37 -7.78
C HIS A 41 19.26 9.46 -6.73
N LYS A 42 19.26 9.07 -5.45
CA LYS A 42 18.81 9.91 -4.34
C LYS A 42 19.98 10.58 -3.63
N VAL A 43 19.77 11.83 -3.26
CA VAL A 43 20.74 12.67 -2.57
C VAL A 43 20.01 13.45 -1.48
N VAL A 44 20.48 13.35 -0.24
CA VAL A 44 19.98 14.12 0.89
C VAL A 44 20.87 15.34 1.07
N GLN A 45 20.26 16.50 1.27
CA GLN A 45 20.97 17.76 1.50
C GLN A 45 20.54 18.35 2.83
N PHE A 46 21.53 18.77 3.61
CA PHE A 46 21.36 19.49 4.88
C PHE A 46 21.88 20.91 4.68
N ALA A 47 21.08 21.90 5.03
CA ALA A 47 21.44 23.31 4.95
C ALA A 47 21.30 23.95 6.33
N GLN A 48 22.39 24.52 6.84
CA GLN A 48 22.40 25.27 8.09
C GLN A 48 23.13 26.59 7.85
N CYS A 49 22.45 27.71 8.10
CA CYS A 49 22.95 29.04 7.75
C CYS A 49 23.32 29.10 6.25
N ASP A 50 24.60 29.36 5.94
CA ASP A 50 25.14 29.47 4.57
C ASP A 50 25.83 28.18 4.10
N GLU A 51 25.88 27.15 4.95
CA GLU A 51 26.58 25.90 4.66
C GLU A 51 25.62 24.81 4.21
N VAL A 52 26.08 24.01 3.24
CA VAL A 52 25.28 22.97 2.61
C VAL A 52 26.08 21.67 2.56
N TYR A 53 25.56 20.66 3.24
CA TYR A 53 26.13 19.33 3.36
C TYR A 53 25.30 18.32 2.57
N THR A 54 25.95 17.35 1.94
CA THR A 54 25.29 16.41 1.02
C THR A 54 25.64 14.98 1.36
N ALA A 55 24.63 14.12 1.46
CA ALA A 55 24.78 12.68 1.62
C ALA A 55 24.15 11.95 0.43
N VAL A 56 24.93 11.14 -0.27
CA VAL A 56 24.46 10.38 -1.43
C VAL A 56 23.93 9.03 -0.98
N LEU A 57 22.66 8.73 -1.31
CA LEU A 57 22.03 7.44 -1.04
C LEU A 57 22.11 6.49 -2.24
N GLY A 58 22.23 7.02 -3.46
CA GLY A 58 22.16 6.23 -4.67
C GLY A 58 20.74 5.78 -5.00
N VAL A 59 20.61 4.72 -5.81
CA VAL A 59 19.29 4.23 -6.28
C VAL A 59 18.60 3.37 -5.21
N SER A 60 19.37 2.52 -4.51
CA SER A 60 18.87 1.55 -3.53
C SER A 60 19.05 1.95 -2.06
N GLY A 61 19.87 2.98 -1.78
CA GLY A 61 20.14 3.38 -0.40
C GLY A 61 18.93 4.02 0.27
N THR A 62 18.76 3.68 1.54
CA THR A 62 17.62 4.13 2.37
C THR A 62 18.07 4.73 3.71
N SER A 63 19.38 4.94 3.91
CA SER A 63 19.87 5.52 5.16
C SER A 63 21.15 6.31 4.97
N CYS A 64 21.32 7.38 5.74
CA CYS A 64 22.58 8.11 5.89
C CYS A 64 22.78 8.53 7.35
N TYR A 65 24.00 8.95 7.68
CA TYR A 65 24.30 9.60 8.95
C TYR A 65 24.14 11.11 8.80
N LEU A 66 23.83 11.77 9.91
CA LEU A 66 23.82 13.22 9.98
C LEU A 66 25.27 13.74 9.86
N PRO A 67 25.55 14.79 9.04
CA PRO A 67 26.87 15.39 8.95
C PRO A 67 27.37 15.86 10.31
N ALA A 68 28.63 15.57 10.64
CA ALA A 68 29.24 15.91 11.92
C ALA A 68 29.55 17.41 12.05
N GLU A 69 29.50 18.13 10.94
CA GLU A 69 29.77 19.56 10.81
C GLU A 69 28.54 20.44 11.12
N LEU A 70 27.36 19.83 11.34
CA LEU A 70 26.20 20.58 11.82
C LEU A 70 26.38 20.94 13.30
N HIS A 71 25.85 22.09 13.69
CA HIS A 71 25.97 22.60 15.06
C HIS A 71 24.58 22.74 15.69
N ALA A 72 24.52 23.01 17.00
CA ALA A 72 23.28 23.35 17.68
C ALA A 72 22.53 24.50 16.97
N GLY A 73 21.23 24.31 16.77
CA GLY A 73 20.37 25.24 16.03
C GLY A 73 19.43 24.56 15.05
N ALA A 74 18.85 25.35 14.14
CA ALA A 74 17.94 24.87 13.12
C ALA A 74 18.68 24.54 11.83
N ALA A 75 18.66 23.27 11.42
CA ALA A 75 19.14 22.80 10.12
C ALA A 75 17.96 22.39 9.25
N LYS A 76 18.00 22.65 7.94
CA LYS A 76 16.97 22.21 6.98
C LYS A 76 17.46 20.99 6.23
N MET A 77 16.62 19.97 6.09
CA MET A 77 16.92 18.77 5.33
C MET A 77 15.98 18.63 4.14
N SER A 78 16.51 18.32 2.96
CA SER A 78 15.75 18.09 1.73
C SER A 78 16.27 16.84 1.03
N VAL A 79 15.42 16.14 0.28
CA VAL A 79 15.83 15.00 -0.55
C VAL A 79 15.61 15.34 -2.03
N PHE A 80 16.60 14.99 -2.83
CA PHE A 80 16.62 15.18 -4.27
C PHE A 80 16.76 13.83 -4.96
N GLY A 81 15.97 13.62 -6.01
CA GLY A 81 16.06 12.46 -6.88
C GLY A 81 16.49 12.90 -8.27
N TYR A 82 17.55 12.28 -8.81
CA TYR A 82 18.07 12.52 -10.15
C TYR A 82 17.81 11.29 -11.02
N ASP A 83 17.31 11.49 -12.22
CA ASP A 83 17.20 10.40 -13.19
C ASP A 83 18.56 10.17 -13.86
N THR A 84 19.14 8.97 -13.67
CA THR A 84 20.45 8.62 -14.25
C THR A 84 20.39 8.27 -15.73
N GLU A 85 19.19 8.03 -16.28
CA GLU A 85 19.02 7.72 -17.71
C GLU A 85 18.83 8.98 -18.58
N SER A 86 18.64 10.15 -17.95
CA SER A 86 18.42 11.42 -18.63
C SER A 86 19.58 12.39 -18.37
N ASP A 87 20.35 12.72 -19.40
CA ASP A 87 21.36 13.80 -19.37
C ASP A 87 20.75 15.20 -19.17
N THR A 88 19.42 15.30 -19.22
CA THR A 88 18.68 16.56 -19.06
C THR A 88 17.60 16.44 -17.97
N THR A 89 18.01 16.74 -16.73
CA THR A 89 17.23 17.54 -15.77
C THR A 89 15.89 17.01 -15.24
N VAL A 90 15.65 15.69 -15.20
CA VAL A 90 14.51 15.19 -14.40
C VAL A 90 14.94 15.12 -12.93
N ARG A 91 14.54 16.13 -12.15
CA ARG A 91 14.82 16.25 -10.72
C ARG A 91 13.52 16.21 -9.90
N ALA A 92 13.37 15.19 -9.06
CA ALA A 92 12.40 15.22 -7.97
C ALA A 92 13.01 15.96 -6.76
N THR A 93 12.22 16.80 -6.09
CA THR A 93 12.66 17.58 -4.92
C THR A 93 11.60 17.49 -3.85
N THR A 94 12.00 17.25 -2.59
CA THR A 94 11.09 17.37 -1.45
C THR A 94 11.10 18.76 -0.84
N VAL A 95 10.00 19.12 -0.17
CA VAL A 95 9.97 20.31 0.70
C VAL A 95 11.02 20.15 1.83
N PRO A 96 11.80 21.19 2.18
CA PRO A 96 12.75 21.11 3.28
C PRO A 96 12.08 20.93 4.64
N VAL A 97 12.60 20.03 5.47
CA VAL A 97 12.17 19.79 6.86
C VAL A 97 13.16 20.41 7.81
N THR A 98 12.67 21.15 8.79
CA THR A 98 13.51 21.75 9.83
C THR A 98 13.82 20.74 10.94
N LEU A 99 15.10 20.45 11.12
CA LEU A 99 15.69 19.70 12.21
C LEU A 99 16.18 20.68 13.28
N ASN A 100 15.72 20.53 14.51
CA ASN A 100 16.20 21.32 15.64
C ASN A 100 17.23 20.49 16.42
N ILE A 101 18.50 20.84 16.27
CA ILE A 101 19.62 20.28 17.02
C ILE A 101 19.74 21.09 18.30
N ARG A 102 19.69 20.43 19.46
CA ARG A 102 19.88 21.10 20.75
C ARG A 102 21.32 20.93 21.19
N GLU A 103 21.85 21.92 21.89
CA GLU A 103 23.08 21.71 22.66
C GLU A 103 22.87 20.52 23.62
N SER A 104 23.91 19.71 23.79
CA SER A 104 23.85 18.55 24.66
C SER A 104 23.55 19.00 26.08
N GLY A 105 22.50 18.46 26.70
CA GLY A 105 21.91 18.92 27.94
C GLY A 105 22.77 18.67 29.18
N PHE A 106 23.85 19.43 29.34
CA PHE A 106 24.23 19.91 30.65
C PHE A 106 23.64 21.32 30.81
N GLU A 107 22.42 21.40 31.36
CA GLU A 107 22.00 22.65 32.00
C GLU A 107 22.78 22.76 33.31
N GLY A 108 23.82 23.57 33.30
CA GLY A 108 24.59 23.92 34.48
C GLY A 108 25.21 25.27 34.28
N ASN A 109 24.53 26.33 34.73
CA ASN A 109 25.18 27.59 35.09
C ASN A 109 25.92 27.40 36.45
N ASP A 110 26.60 26.27 36.59
CA ASP A 110 27.49 25.98 37.71
C ASP A 110 28.91 26.34 37.26
N PRO A 111 29.67 27.08 38.09
CA PRO A 111 31.05 27.39 37.78
C PRO A 111 31.83 26.10 37.52
N PRO A 112 32.90 26.14 36.71
CA PRO A 112 33.71 24.96 36.42
C PRO A 112 34.09 24.31 37.75
N ILE A 113 33.59 23.09 37.97
CA ILE A 113 33.95 22.32 39.16
C ILE A 113 35.47 22.17 39.06
N PRO A 114 36.26 22.76 39.97
CA PRO A 114 37.70 22.55 39.95
C PRO A 114 37.94 21.05 40.10
N PRO A 115 39.02 20.48 39.53
CA PRO A 115 39.29 19.05 39.71
C PRO A 115 39.38 18.77 41.21
N THR A 116 38.32 18.19 41.78
CA THR A 116 38.30 17.81 43.18
C THR A 116 39.31 16.67 43.30
N PRO A 117 40.34 16.79 44.17
CA PRO A 117 41.31 15.72 44.36
C PRO A 117 40.57 14.43 44.71
N ASP A 118 40.59 13.50 43.77
CA ASP A 118 39.79 12.29 43.74
C ASP A 118 39.77 11.58 45.10
N LEU A 119 38.57 11.38 45.65
CA LEU A 119 38.33 10.68 46.91
C LEU A 119 38.91 9.25 46.84
N TYR A 120 38.92 8.65 45.65
CA TYR A 120 39.50 7.33 45.39
C TYR A 120 41.04 7.38 45.46
N THR A 121 41.69 8.42 44.92
CA THR A 121 43.13 8.65 45.07
C THR A 121 43.52 8.95 46.53
N GLN A 122 42.69 9.71 47.27
CA GLN A 122 42.88 9.95 48.70
C GLN A 122 42.66 8.69 49.54
N LEU A 123 41.70 7.84 49.17
CA LEU A 123 41.46 6.54 49.80
C LEU A 123 42.61 5.57 49.52
N LEU A 124 43.09 5.48 48.26
CA LEU A 124 44.26 4.70 47.89
C LEU A 124 45.51 5.13 48.67
N LYS A 125 45.75 6.45 48.78
CA LYS A 125 46.88 6.98 49.56
C LYS A 125 46.69 6.77 51.08
N LYS A 126 45.45 6.77 51.58
CA LYS A 126 45.16 6.43 52.99
C LYS A 126 45.32 4.94 53.26
N ILE A 127 44.99 4.09 52.30
CA ILE A 127 45.17 2.63 52.36
C ILE A 127 46.66 2.30 52.27
N GLU A 128 47.44 2.90 51.36
CA GLU A 128 48.90 2.75 51.29
C GLU A 128 49.60 3.20 52.58
N ASN A 129 49.18 4.32 53.17
CA ASN A 129 49.73 4.78 54.45
C ASN A 129 49.22 3.99 55.67
N ALA A 130 48.12 3.25 55.53
CA ALA A 130 47.54 2.41 56.59
C ALA A 130 48.00 0.94 56.51
N GLU A 131 48.39 0.43 55.34
CA GLU A 131 48.91 -0.92 55.14
C GLU A 131 50.36 -1.08 55.63
N HIS A 132 51.12 0.02 55.71
CA HIS A 132 52.43 0.04 56.35
C HIS A 132 52.43 1.00 57.53
N GLY A 133 51.78 0.60 58.63
CA GLY A 133 52.16 1.12 59.93
C GLY A 133 53.66 0.89 60.10
N LEU A 134 54.43 1.93 60.42
CA LEU A 134 55.84 1.75 60.79
C LEU A 134 55.87 0.67 61.88
N ASP A 135 56.63 -0.40 61.66
CA ASP A 135 56.75 -1.48 62.64
C ASP A 135 57.09 -0.86 64.00
N GLY A 136 56.14 -0.95 64.92
CA GLY A 136 56.32 -0.46 66.28
C GLY A 136 57.51 -1.19 66.89
N LYS A 137 58.35 -0.47 67.64
CA LYS A 137 59.48 -1.07 68.37
C LYS A 137 59.02 -2.34 69.07
N SER A 138 59.80 -3.41 68.95
CA SER A 138 59.47 -4.66 69.61
C SER A 138 59.39 -4.45 71.12
N ALA A 139 58.56 -5.24 71.81
CA ALA A 139 58.38 -5.08 73.25
C ALA A 139 59.70 -5.27 74.04
N TYR A 140 60.65 -6.04 73.49
CA TYR A 140 62.02 -6.12 73.98
C TYR A 140 62.81 -4.82 73.76
N GLU A 141 62.72 -4.21 72.57
CA GLU A 141 63.35 -2.90 72.30
C GLU A 141 62.84 -1.79 73.22
N ILE A 142 61.56 -1.84 73.59
CA ILE A 142 60.98 -0.93 74.59
C ILE A 142 61.54 -1.26 75.99
N ALA A 143 61.61 -2.53 76.37
CA ALA A 143 62.18 -2.93 77.66
C ALA A 143 63.66 -2.50 77.81
N VAL A 144 64.46 -2.62 76.75
CA VAL A 144 65.86 -2.12 76.70
C VAL A 144 65.89 -0.60 76.83
N ALA A 145 65.03 0.12 76.11
CA ALA A 145 64.93 1.59 76.22
C ALA A 145 64.56 2.05 77.64
N HIS A 146 63.85 1.23 78.41
CA HIS A 146 63.48 1.47 79.80
C HIS A 146 64.42 0.85 80.84
N GLY A 147 65.62 0.39 80.42
CA GLY A 147 66.71 0.00 81.31
C GLY A 147 66.89 -1.50 81.55
N TYR A 148 66.25 -2.36 80.76
CA TYR A 148 66.54 -3.79 80.77
C TYR A 148 67.93 -4.07 80.17
N VAL A 149 68.73 -4.87 80.87
CA VAL A 149 70.07 -5.31 80.43
C VAL A 149 70.07 -6.83 80.40
N GLY A 150 70.04 -7.40 79.19
CA GLY A 150 69.94 -8.83 78.94
C GLY A 150 69.63 -9.09 77.47
N THR A 151 69.52 -10.34 77.06
CA THR A 151 69.14 -10.73 75.69
C THR A 151 67.63 -10.89 75.54
N GLU A 152 67.11 -10.87 74.30
CA GLU A 152 65.68 -11.04 74.03
C GLU A 152 65.12 -12.36 74.56
N GLY A 153 65.92 -13.43 74.54
CA GLY A 153 65.54 -14.74 75.09
C GLY A 153 65.37 -14.74 76.61
N GLU A 154 66.19 -13.99 77.33
CA GLU A 154 66.09 -13.85 78.79
C GLU A 154 64.89 -12.97 79.18
N TRP A 155 64.56 -11.99 78.34
CA TRP A 155 63.39 -11.14 78.54
C TRP A 155 62.09 -11.95 78.41
N LEU A 156 61.96 -12.76 77.36
CA LEU A 156 60.79 -13.62 77.14
C LEU A 156 60.56 -14.61 78.29
N ALA A 157 61.62 -15.21 78.84
CA ALA A 157 61.52 -16.12 79.97
C ALA A 157 61.00 -15.45 81.25
N SER A 158 61.18 -14.13 81.40
CA SER A 158 60.69 -13.36 82.56
C SER A 158 59.20 -13.04 82.54
N LEU A 159 58.54 -13.17 81.38
CA LEU A 159 57.14 -12.74 81.18
C LEU A 159 56.09 -13.81 81.51
N HIS A 160 56.50 -15.03 81.83
CA HIS A 160 55.56 -16.09 82.19
C HIS A 160 55.02 -15.91 83.61
N GLY A 161 53.76 -15.45 83.73
CA GLY A 161 53.01 -15.38 84.97
C GLY A 161 52.34 -16.71 85.36
N LYS A 162 51.97 -16.88 86.64
CA LYS A 162 51.19 -18.03 87.14
C LYS A 162 49.72 -17.93 86.66
N ASP A 163 49.09 -19.06 86.35
CA ASP A 163 47.71 -19.14 85.82
C ASP A 163 46.67 -18.43 86.72
N GLY A 164 45.69 -17.77 86.08
CA GLY A 164 44.65 -16.97 86.74
C GLY A 164 43.40 -17.76 87.15
N VAL A 165 42.73 -17.33 88.23
CA VAL A 165 41.45 -17.88 88.72
C VAL A 165 40.28 -17.07 88.13
N THR A 166 39.26 -17.73 87.59
CA THR A 166 38.05 -17.08 87.05
C THR A 166 37.12 -16.52 88.15
N PRO A 167 36.50 -15.34 87.96
CA PRO A 167 35.61 -14.73 88.94
C PRO A 167 34.19 -15.34 88.94
N ASP A 168 33.48 -15.19 90.07
CA ASP A 168 32.09 -15.59 90.25
C ASP A 168 31.14 -14.73 89.38
N MET A 169 30.30 -15.39 88.57
CA MET A 169 29.39 -14.76 87.60
C MET A 169 27.93 -14.69 88.09
N SER A 170 27.67 -14.93 89.37
CA SER A 170 26.31 -14.99 89.93
C SER A 170 25.55 -13.65 89.96
N GLU A 171 26.22 -12.51 89.78
CA GLU A 171 25.56 -11.19 89.63
C GLU A 171 25.18 -10.83 88.18
N TYR A 172 25.54 -11.65 87.18
CA TYR A 172 25.17 -11.37 85.79
C TYR A 172 23.77 -11.91 85.46
N PRO A 173 22.96 -11.13 84.72
CA PRO A 173 21.60 -11.53 84.36
C PRO A 173 21.62 -12.81 83.53
N LYS A 174 20.69 -13.70 83.84
CA LYS A 174 20.61 -15.01 83.19
C LYS A 174 20.03 -14.85 81.78
N THR A 175 20.39 -15.74 80.88
CA THR A 175 19.93 -15.74 79.49
C THR A 175 18.40 -15.66 79.37
N THR A 176 17.68 -16.26 80.32
CA THR A 176 16.21 -16.23 80.39
C THR A 176 15.64 -14.83 80.65
N GLU A 177 16.32 -14.01 81.45
CA GLU A 177 15.88 -12.65 81.77
C GLU A 177 16.12 -11.73 80.57
N VAL A 178 17.26 -11.87 79.91
CA VAL A 178 17.57 -11.16 78.65
C VAL A 178 16.53 -11.52 77.57
N GLN A 179 16.20 -12.80 77.45
CA GLN A 179 15.23 -13.28 76.45
C GLN A 179 13.82 -12.74 76.73
N THR A 180 13.43 -12.66 78.01
CA THR A 180 12.16 -12.06 78.40
C THR A 180 12.09 -10.58 78.02
N ILE A 181 13.17 -9.81 78.23
CA ILE A 181 13.25 -8.39 77.85
C ILE A 181 13.13 -8.23 76.33
N VAL A 182 13.80 -9.08 75.55
CA VAL A 182 13.72 -9.06 74.08
C VAL A 182 12.28 -9.28 73.61
N GLU A 183 11.58 -10.26 74.17
CA GLU A 183 10.21 -10.60 73.76
C GLU A 183 9.17 -9.57 74.23
N THR A 184 9.26 -9.10 75.47
CA THR A 184 8.22 -8.23 76.06
C THR A 184 8.42 -6.75 75.78
N VAL A 185 9.65 -6.30 75.56
CA VAL A 185 9.96 -4.87 75.41
C VAL A 185 10.43 -4.56 73.99
N ILE A 186 11.35 -5.34 73.44
CA ILE A 186 12.00 -4.98 72.16
C ILE A 186 11.10 -5.32 70.96
N GLN A 187 10.53 -6.52 70.90
CA GLN A 187 9.66 -6.95 69.78
C GLN A 187 8.45 -6.03 69.51
N PRO A 188 7.65 -5.60 70.51
CA PRO A 188 6.53 -4.71 70.24
C PRO A 188 6.96 -3.33 69.74
N VAL A 189 8.08 -2.79 70.22
CA VAL A 189 8.62 -1.50 69.75
C VAL A 189 9.12 -1.61 68.31
N VAL A 190 9.71 -2.74 67.93
CA VAL A 190 10.12 -3.01 66.53
C VAL A 190 8.89 -3.08 65.61
N GLN A 191 7.81 -3.72 66.05
CA GLN A 191 6.55 -3.76 65.30
C GLN A 191 5.93 -2.37 65.09
N GLU A 192 5.91 -1.53 66.13
CA GLU A 192 5.39 -0.18 66.06
C GLU A 192 6.24 0.72 65.15
N ALA A 193 7.56 0.57 65.20
CA ALA A 193 8.52 1.32 64.38
C ALA A 193 8.46 0.96 62.88
N HIS A 194 7.83 -0.16 62.47
CA HIS A 194 7.69 -0.56 61.07
C HIS A 194 6.33 -0.21 60.44
N SER A 195 5.46 0.50 61.16
CA SER A 195 4.29 1.15 60.55
C SER A 195 4.66 2.58 60.16
N HIS A 196 4.64 2.88 58.86
CA HIS A 196 4.88 4.23 58.37
C HIS A 196 3.67 4.70 57.57
N ALA A 197 3.09 5.83 57.96
CA ALA A 197 1.94 6.44 57.27
C ALA A 197 2.16 6.64 55.76
N ASN A 198 3.42 6.78 55.36
CA ASN A 198 3.81 6.96 53.96
C ASN A 198 3.53 5.72 53.10
N LEU A 199 3.50 4.50 53.65
CA LEU A 199 3.21 3.29 52.87
C LEU A 199 1.76 3.30 52.34
N ALA A 200 0.79 3.58 53.21
CA ALA A 200 -0.61 3.70 52.82
C ALA A 200 -0.84 4.86 51.82
N VAL A 201 -0.11 5.96 51.99
CA VAL A 201 -0.13 7.07 51.04
C VAL A 201 0.45 6.65 49.68
N LEU A 202 1.57 5.93 49.65
CA LEU A 202 2.17 5.43 48.41
C LEU A 202 1.26 4.42 47.70
N ASP A 203 0.61 3.52 48.44
CA ASP A 203 -0.34 2.56 47.89
C ASP A 203 -1.56 3.26 47.28
N SER A 204 -2.14 4.24 48.00
CA SER A 204 -3.27 5.02 47.46
C SER A 204 -2.89 5.88 46.25
N ILE A 205 -1.69 6.47 46.23
CA ILE A 205 -1.17 7.18 45.06
C ILE A 205 -1.03 6.23 43.87
N THR A 206 -0.46 5.04 44.11
CA THR A 206 -0.28 4.02 43.08
C THR A 206 -1.63 3.58 42.49
N GLU A 207 -2.63 3.37 43.33
CA GLU A 207 -3.98 3.00 42.90
C GLU A 207 -4.66 4.14 42.11
N GLN A 208 -4.52 5.39 42.56
CA GLN A 208 -5.05 6.55 41.85
C GLN A 208 -4.43 6.70 40.45
N TYR A 209 -3.11 6.56 40.33
CA TYR A 209 -2.43 6.63 39.03
C TYR A 209 -2.93 5.55 38.06
N MET A 210 -3.13 4.32 38.56
CA MET A 210 -3.65 3.21 37.74
C MET A 210 -5.08 3.49 37.24
N GLN A 211 -5.93 4.10 38.08
CA GLN A 211 -7.29 4.49 37.69
C GLN A 211 -7.28 5.64 36.67
N ASP A 212 -6.45 6.65 36.88
CA ASP A 212 -6.32 7.79 35.97
C ASP A 212 -5.78 7.36 34.60
N GLU A 213 -4.79 6.46 34.57
CA GLU A 213 -4.29 5.88 33.32
C GLU A 213 -5.38 5.10 32.59
N ALA A 214 -6.14 4.25 33.31
CA ALA A 214 -7.23 3.48 32.73
C ALA A 214 -8.32 4.39 32.13
N ALA A 215 -8.70 5.45 32.86
CA ALA A 215 -9.68 6.44 32.40
C ALA A 215 -9.17 7.20 31.16
N PHE A 216 -7.91 7.60 31.16
CA PHE A 216 -7.28 8.27 30.02
C PHE A 216 -7.26 7.35 28.78
N ARG A 217 -6.89 6.07 28.94
CA ARG A 217 -6.90 5.09 27.85
C ARG A 217 -8.31 4.86 27.29
N ALA A 218 -9.33 4.80 28.15
CA ALA A 218 -10.72 4.69 27.71
C ALA A 218 -11.19 5.93 26.93
N SER A 219 -10.83 7.13 27.40
CA SER A 219 -11.12 8.39 26.71
C SER A 219 -10.47 8.45 25.32
N MET A 220 -9.20 8.06 25.24
CA MET A 220 -8.46 8.00 23.97
C MET A 220 -9.10 7.00 23.00
N ALA A 221 -9.52 5.83 23.48
CA ALA A 221 -10.19 4.82 22.67
C ALA A 221 -11.52 5.35 22.09
N ASN A 222 -12.31 6.05 22.91
CA ASN A 222 -13.56 6.68 22.47
C ASN A 222 -13.30 7.77 21.41
N ALA A 223 -12.28 8.61 21.61
CA ALA A 223 -11.90 9.63 20.64
C ALA A 223 -11.45 9.03 19.30
N LEU A 224 -10.62 7.98 19.33
CA LEU A 224 -10.20 7.22 18.14
C LEU A 224 -11.40 6.60 17.42
N HIS A 225 -12.34 6.02 18.17
CA HIS A 225 -13.56 5.46 17.60
C HIS A 225 -14.39 6.55 16.91
N GLY A 226 -14.58 7.71 17.56
CA GLY A 226 -15.28 8.85 16.97
C GLY A 226 -14.63 9.37 15.69
N LEU A 227 -13.30 9.51 15.67
CA LEU A 227 -12.55 9.89 14.47
C LEU A 227 -12.68 8.87 13.35
N THR A 228 -12.65 7.58 13.67
CA THR A 228 -12.79 6.50 12.69
C THR A 228 -14.18 6.52 12.05
N THR A 229 -15.22 6.66 12.86
CA THR A 229 -16.61 6.76 12.39
C THR A 229 -16.80 8.01 11.53
N GLY A 230 -16.35 9.17 12.00
CA GLY A 230 -16.43 10.41 11.22
C GLY A 230 -15.66 10.35 9.89
N LEU A 231 -14.48 9.71 9.88
CA LEU A 231 -13.72 9.50 8.64
C LEU A 231 -14.47 8.55 7.68
N SER A 232 -15.13 7.51 8.19
CA SER A 232 -15.96 6.63 7.38
C SER A 232 -17.15 7.36 6.77
N GLU A 233 -17.78 8.26 7.52
CA GLU A 233 -18.89 9.10 7.04
C GLU A 233 -18.42 10.08 5.95
N VAL A 234 -17.30 10.77 6.18
CA VAL A 234 -16.69 11.67 5.19
C VAL A 234 -16.28 10.88 3.94
N SER A 235 -15.65 9.72 4.12
CA SER A 235 -15.27 8.83 3.01
C SER A 235 -16.48 8.41 2.19
N ALA A 236 -17.61 8.09 2.83
CA ALA A 236 -18.86 7.76 2.15
C ALA A 236 -19.42 8.95 1.36
N GLN A 237 -19.32 10.18 1.87
CA GLN A 237 -19.70 11.39 1.15
C GLN A 237 -18.78 11.71 -0.04
N THR A 238 -17.48 11.42 0.06
CA THR A 238 -16.53 11.56 -1.06
C THR A 238 -16.68 10.50 -2.15
N HIS A 239 -17.65 9.58 -2.08
CA HIS A 239 -17.92 8.63 -3.17
C HIS A 239 -19.29 8.83 -3.87
N SER A 240 -20.02 9.90 -3.55
CA SER A 240 -21.26 10.30 -4.23
C SER A 240 -21.18 11.71 -4.82
N HIS A 241 -20.12 12.04 -5.55
CA HIS A 241 -20.10 13.33 -6.23
C HIS A 241 -21.16 13.39 -7.32
N SER A 242 -21.77 14.56 -7.53
CA SER A 242 -22.73 14.82 -8.63
C SER A 242 -22.22 14.33 -9.97
N ASN A 243 -20.91 14.37 -10.23
CA ASN A 243 -20.34 13.87 -11.48
C ASN A 243 -20.51 12.36 -11.69
N LYS A 244 -20.47 11.53 -10.63
CA LYS A 244 -20.73 10.09 -10.76
C LYS A 244 -22.20 9.85 -11.09
N ALA A 245 -23.10 10.52 -10.37
CA ALA A 245 -24.54 10.42 -10.66
C ALA A 245 -24.86 10.90 -12.09
N VAL A 246 -24.25 12.00 -12.53
CA VAL A 246 -24.37 12.51 -13.90
C VAL A 246 -23.81 11.52 -14.92
N LEU A 247 -22.66 10.91 -14.67
CA LEU A 247 -22.09 9.88 -15.56
C LEU A 247 -22.97 8.63 -15.62
N ASP A 248 -23.53 8.18 -14.50
CA ASP A 248 -24.46 7.04 -14.47
C ASP A 248 -25.72 7.37 -15.29
N THR A 249 -26.29 8.56 -15.10
CA THR A 249 -27.46 9.05 -15.89
C THR A 249 -27.15 9.17 -17.38
N ILE A 250 -25.99 9.74 -17.75
CA ILE A 250 -25.56 9.84 -19.16
C ILE A 250 -25.37 8.44 -19.76
N THR A 251 -24.78 7.51 -19.01
CA THR A 251 -24.56 6.14 -19.46
C THR A 251 -25.89 5.42 -19.68
N GLU A 252 -26.85 5.59 -18.77
CA GLU A 252 -28.18 5.01 -18.88
C GLU A 252 -28.95 5.59 -20.08
N GLN A 253 -28.90 6.91 -20.29
CA GLN A 253 -29.52 7.56 -21.44
C GLN A 253 -28.92 7.07 -22.77
N TYR A 254 -27.59 6.98 -22.85
CA TYR A 254 -26.92 6.49 -24.05
C TYR A 254 -27.36 5.06 -24.41
N LEU A 255 -27.47 4.17 -23.43
CA LEU A 255 -27.93 2.80 -23.66
C LEU A 255 -29.39 2.74 -24.14
N GLN A 256 -30.26 3.59 -23.58
CA GLN A 256 -31.65 3.70 -24.03
C GLN A 256 -31.74 4.22 -25.46
N ASP A 257 -30.97 5.27 -25.78
CA ASP A 257 -30.93 5.87 -27.12
C ASP A 257 -30.38 4.87 -28.17
N GLU A 258 -29.32 4.12 -27.84
CA GLU A 258 -28.80 3.06 -28.72
C GLU A 258 -29.86 1.99 -28.99
N THR A 259 -30.58 1.57 -27.95
CA THR A 259 -31.63 0.55 -28.05
C THR A 259 -32.78 1.05 -28.92
N ALA A 260 -33.23 2.29 -28.70
CA ALA A 260 -34.28 2.93 -29.49
C ALA A 260 -33.87 3.10 -30.96
N PHE A 261 -32.62 3.53 -31.21
CA PHE A 261 -32.08 3.66 -32.56
C PHE A 261 -31.99 2.32 -33.29
N ARG A 262 -31.52 1.27 -32.61
CA ARG A 262 -31.49 -0.10 -33.15
C ARG A 262 -32.89 -0.60 -33.50
N ALA A 263 -33.88 -0.38 -32.63
CA ALA A 263 -35.26 -0.76 -32.89
C ALA A 263 -35.85 0.01 -34.08
N SER A 264 -35.62 1.32 -34.15
CA SER A 264 -36.05 2.16 -35.28
C SER A 264 -35.42 1.68 -36.61
N THR A 265 -34.12 1.39 -36.60
CA THR A 265 -33.40 0.88 -37.76
C THR A 265 -33.93 -0.49 -38.20
N ALA A 266 -34.18 -1.39 -37.25
CA ALA A 266 -34.75 -2.70 -37.54
C ALA A 266 -36.15 -2.58 -38.17
N ASN A 267 -37.00 -1.70 -37.66
CA ASN A 267 -38.32 -1.44 -38.22
C ASN A 267 -38.24 -0.85 -39.63
N ALA A 268 -37.31 0.09 -39.88
CA ALA A 268 -37.09 0.66 -41.21
C ALA A 268 -36.62 -0.40 -42.21
N LEU A 269 -35.66 -1.25 -41.83
CA LEU A 269 -35.18 -2.37 -42.65
C LEU A 269 -36.28 -3.38 -42.94
N HIS A 270 -37.11 -3.71 -41.95
CA HIS A 270 -38.28 -4.55 -42.16
C HIS A 270 -39.23 -3.90 -43.16
N GLY A 271 -39.54 -2.61 -43.03
CA GLY A 271 -40.40 -1.88 -43.95
C GLY A 271 -39.87 -1.91 -45.39
N LEU A 272 -38.57 -1.67 -45.58
CA LEU A 272 -37.91 -1.78 -46.89
C LEU A 272 -37.96 -3.20 -47.44
N THR A 273 -37.76 -4.21 -46.59
CA THR A 273 -37.83 -5.62 -46.98
C THR A 273 -39.22 -6.01 -47.44
N THR A 274 -40.25 -5.57 -46.71
CA THR A 274 -41.65 -5.76 -47.08
C THR A 274 -41.98 -5.05 -48.39
N GLY A 275 -41.65 -3.76 -48.51
CA GLY A 275 -41.88 -3.00 -49.73
C GLY A 275 -41.14 -3.57 -50.95
N LEU A 276 -39.90 -4.06 -50.78
CA LEU A 276 -39.17 -4.75 -51.84
C LEU A 276 -39.86 -6.06 -52.24
N SER A 277 -40.36 -6.82 -51.27
CA SER A 277 -41.12 -8.04 -51.53
C SER A 277 -42.42 -7.74 -52.29
N GLU A 278 -43.12 -6.68 -51.92
CA GLU A 278 -44.33 -6.20 -52.62
C GLU A 278 -44.02 -5.76 -54.06
N VAL A 279 -42.97 -4.95 -54.27
CA VAL A 279 -42.54 -4.53 -55.61
C VAL A 279 -42.13 -5.73 -56.45
N SER A 280 -41.35 -6.66 -55.87
CA SER A 280 -40.94 -7.89 -56.55
C SER A 280 -42.14 -8.74 -56.95
N ALA A 281 -43.16 -8.85 -56.11
CA ALA A 281 -44.40 -9.55 -56.44
C ALA A 281 -45.16 -8.86 -57.58
N GLN A 282 -45.17 -7.52 -57.60
CA GLN A 282 -45.83 -6.74 -58.65
C GLN A 282 -45.15 -6.88 -60.01
N THR A 283 -43.81 -6.95 -60.07
CA THR A 283 -43.05 -7.12 -61.34
C THR A 283 -43.34 -8.45 -62.07
N HIS A 284 -43.99 -9.41 -61.44
CA HIS A 284 -44.38 -10.68 -62.05
C HIS A 284 -45.90 -10.82 -62.32
N SER A 285 -46.70 -9.80 -62.02
CA SER A 285 -48.12 -9.72 -62.36
C SER A 285 -48.31 -8.71 -63.47
N HIS A 286 -48.25 -9.15 -64.72
CA HIS A 286 -48.65 -8.31 -65.85
C HIS A 286 -49.79 -8.99 -66.63
N PRO A 287 -50.62 -8.22 -67.36
CA PRO A 287 -51.81 -8.75 -68.03
C PRO A 287 -51.50 -9.94 -68.94
N ASN A 288 -50.33 -9.92 -69.61
CA ASN A 288 -49.93 -11.00 -70.49
C ASN A 288 -49.66 -12.31 -69.73
N LYS A 289 -49.24 -12.27 -68.46
CA LYS A 289 -49.10 -13.50 -67.67
C LYS A 289 -50.46 -14.17 -67.46
N ALA A 290 -51.49 -13.41 -67.10
CA ALA A 290 -52.85 -13.95 -66.95
C ALA A 290 -53.41 -14.48 -68.28
N VAL A 291 -53.08 -13.83 -69.40
CA VAL A 291 -53.45 -14.32 -70.75
C VAL A 291 -52.70 -15.62 -71.08
N LEU A 292 -51.40 -15.70 -70.79
CA LEU A 292 -50.56 -16.88 -71.02
C LEU A 292 -50.96 -18.06 -70.12
N ASP A 293 -51.31 -17.81 -68.85
CA ASP A 293 -51.77 -18.84 -67.90
C ASP A 293 -53.10 -19.48 -68.36
N ASN A 294 -53.91 -18.79 -69.17
CA ASN A 294 -55.16 -19.30 -69.73
C ASN A 294 -54.98 -20.09 -71.04
N ILE A 295 -53.78 -20.09 -71.64
CA ILE A 295 -53.47 -20.95 -72.78
C ILE A 295 -53.19 -22.35 -72.22
N THR A 296 -54.13 -23.28 -72.42
CA THR A 296 -53.96 -24.67 -71.98
C THR A 296 -53.13 -25.48 -72.96
N GLN A 297 -52.51 -26.57 -72.48
CA GLN A 297 -51.79 -27.50 -73.35
C GLN A 297 -52.71 -28.11 -74.42
N GLU A 298 -53.98 -28.35 -74.08
CA GLU A 298 -55.01 -28.81 -75.02
C GLU A 298 -55.21 -27.82 -76.18
N MET A 299 -55.26 -26.51 -75.91
CA MET A 299 -55.37 -25.49 -76.97
C MET A 299 -54.14 -25.45 -77.88
N LEU A 300 -52.94 -25.68 -77.34
CA LEU A 300 -51.71 -25.75 -78.12
C LEU A 300 -51.67 -27.02 -78.98
N ASP A 301 -52.11 -28.14 -78.43
CA ASP A 301 -52.19 -29.43 -79.11
C ASP A 301 -53.25 -29.37 -80.24
N ASP A 302 -54.38 -28.70 -80.03
CA ASP A 302 -55.41 -28.44 -81.04
C ASP A 302 -54.87 -27.61 -82.20
N ILE A 303 -54.16 -26.50 -81.92
CA ILE A 303 -53.53 -25.67 -82.96
C ILE A 303 -52.47 -26.45 -83.75
N ALA A 304 -51.67 -27.28 -83.06
CA ALA A 304 -50.71 -28.15 -83.72
C ALA A 304 -51.42 -29.20 -84.62
N SER A 305 -52.59 -29.70 -84.19
CA SER A 305 -53.39 -30.66 -84.95
C SER A 305 -54.00 -30.08 -86.23
N ILE A 306 -54.25 -28.76 -86.29
CA ILE A 306 -54.79 -28.08 -87.49
C ILE A 306 -53.86 -28.27 -88.70
N SER A 307 -52.54 -28.29 -88.50
CA SER A 307 -51.56 -28.59 -89.56
C SER A 307 -51.79 -29.99 -90.18
N THR A 308 -52.22 -30.97 -89.38
CA THR A 308 -52.54 -32.32 -89.84
C THR A 308 -53.94 -32.42 -90.46
N VAL A 309 -54.92 -31.67 -89.96
CA VAL A 309 -56.30 -31.70 -90.49
C VAL A 309 -56.43 -30.97 -91.83
N VAL A 310 -55.71 -29.85 -92.02
CA VAL A 310 -55.72 -29.12 -93.30
C VAL A 310 -55.08 -29.93 -94.43
N GLY A 311 -54.14 -30.83 -94.12
CA GLY A 311 -53.55 -31.77 -95.08
C GLY A 311 -54.46 -32.94 -95.51
N GLN A 312 -55.53 -33.23 -94.77
CA GLN A 312 -56.43 -34.38 -95.05
C GLN A 312 -57.85 -33.98 -95.51
N ALA A 313 -58.27 -32.74 -95.33
CA ALA A 313 -59.70 -32.38 -95.41
C ALA A 313 -60.24 -31.86 -96.76
N HIS A 314 -59.58 -32.06 -97.91
CA HIS A 314 -60.21 -31.72 -99.20
C HIS A 314 -59.89 -32.72 -100.31
N TRP A 315 -60.56 -33.87 -100.25
CA TRP A 315 -60.74 -34.78 -101.37
C TRP A 315 -61.90 -34.27 -102.25
N HIS A 316 -61.59 -33.67 -103.39
CA HIS A 316 -62.60 -33.39 -104.42
C HIS A 316 -62.84 -34.68 -105.23
N HIS A 317 -64.05 -35.25 -105.17
CA HIS A 317 -64.41 -36.51 -105.83
C HIS A 317 -64.16 -36.51 -107.36
N ASN A 318 -64.19 -35.33 -107.96
CA ASN A 318 -63.99 -35.00 -109.36
C ASN A 318 -62.53 -34.71 -109.74
N LEU A 319 -61.59 -34.71 -108.78
CA LEU A 319 -60.16 -34.50 -109.04
C LEU A 319 -59.54 -35.57 -109.97
N PRO A 320 -59.86 -36.88 -109.86
CA PRO A 320 -59.37 -37.88 -110.81
C PRO A 320 -59.91 -37.64 -112.23
N THR A 321 -61.16 -37.20 -112.34
CA THR A 321 -61.79 -36.86 -113.62
C THR A 321 -61.14 -35.64 -114.26
N LEU A 322 -60.88 -34.59 -113.48
CA LEU A 322 -60.20 -33.38 -113.95
C LEU A 322 -58.76 -33.66 -114.37
N ASN A 323 -58.01 -34.44 -113.59
CA ASN A 323 -56.64 -34.82 -113.92
C ASN A 323 -56.54 -35.77 -115.14
N GLY A 324 -57.64 -36.44 -115.49
CA GLY A 324 -57.74 -37.31 -116.66
C GLY A 324 -58.04 -36.58 -117.97
N ILE A 325 -58.39 -35.29 -117.94
CA ILE A 325 -58.59 -34.47 -119.13
C ILE A 325 -57.21 -34.14 -119.71
N THR A 326 -56.95 -34.59 -120.94
CA THR A 326 -55.71 -34.31 -121.66
C THR A 326 -55.89 -33.14 -122.63
N ASP A 327 -54.78 -32.54 -123.08
CA ASP A 327 -54.80 -31.50 -124.13
C ASP A 327 -55.50 -32.00 -125.41
N SER A 328 -55.46 -33.32 -125.67
CA SER A 328 -56.15 -33.93 -126.80
C SER A 328 -57.67 -33.91 -126.65
N ASP A 329 -58.19 -34.07 -125.44
CA ASP A 329 -59.64 -34.01 -125.15
C ASP A 329 -60.17 -32.59 -125.33
N VAL A 330 -59.39 -31.60 -124.88
CA VAL A 330 -59.71 -30.16 -125.06
C VAL A 330 -59.67 -29.77 -126.53
N THR A 331 -58.64 -30.23 -127.26
CA THR A 331 -58.52 -29.97 -128.71
C THR A 331 -59.70 -30.58 -129.45
N ARG A 332 -60.07 -31.83 -129.14
CA ARG A 332 -61.21 -32.51 -129.76
C ARG A 332 -62.54 -31.81 -129.46
N TRP A 333 -62.70 -31.27 -128.26
CA TRP A 333 -63.89 -30.48 -127.90
C TRP A 333 -63.95 -29.17 -128.69
N ASN A 334 -62.82 -28.45 -128.82
CA ASN A 334 -62.74 -27.23 -129.62
C ASN A 334 -63.00 -27.51 -131.11
N ASP A 335 -62.44 -28.59 -131.66
CA ASP A 335 -62.66 -28.97 -133.07
C ASP A 335 -64.13 -29.32 -133.32
N ALA A 336 -64.76 -30.09 -132.41
CA ALA A 336 -66.18 -30.43 -132.50
C ALA A 336 -67.07 -29.18 -132.36
N TYR A 337 -66.73 -28.26 -131.46
CA TYR A 337 -67.44 -27.00 -131.28
C TYR A 337 -67.33 -26.11 -132.53
N THR A 338 -66.13 -25.98 -133.10
CA THR A 338 -65.85 -25.21 -134.32
C THR A 338 -66.59 -25.80 -135.52
N ALA A 339 -66.59 -27.13 -135.64
CA ALA A 339 -67.32 -27.84 -136.69
C ALA A 339 -68.85 -27.73 -136.54
N ALA A 340 -69.38 -27.81 -135.31
CA ALA A 340 -70.82 -27.66 -135.05
C ALA A 340 -71.31 -26.21 -135.28
N MET A 341 -70.45 -25.22 -135.02
CA MET A 341 -70.74 -23.80 -135.25
C MET A 341 -70.46 -23.36 -136.70
N ASN A 342 -70.01 -24.26 -137.58
CA ASN A 342 -69.69 -23.97 -139.00
C ASN A 342 -68.70 -22.80 -139.18
N LEU A 343 -67.75 -22.67 -138.24
CA LEU A 343 -66.72 -21.63 -138.23
C LEU A 343 -65.52 -22.09 -139.07
N ASN A 344 -65.60 -21.94 -140.39
CA ASN A 344 -64.44 -22.13 -141.28
C ASN A 344 -63.86 -20.76 -141.69
N GLU A 345 -63.07 -20.16 -140.80
CA GLU A 345 -61.87 -19.33 -141.00
C GLU A 345 -61.49 -18.62 -139.68
#